data_AF-A0A7J0D515-F1
#
_entry.id   AF-A0A7J0D515-F1
#
_cell.length_a   1.000
_cell.length_b   1.000
_cell.length_c   1.000
_cell.angle_alpha   90.00
_cell.angle_beta   90.00
_cell.angle_gamma   90.00
#
_symmetry.space_group_name_H-M   'P 1'
#
loop_
_entity.id
_entity.type
_entity.pdbx_description
1 polymer ?
#
loop_
_entity_poly.entity_id
_entity_poly.type
_entity_poly.pdbx_seq_one_letter_code
_entity_poly.pdbx_strand_id
1 'polypeptide(L)'
;MSAVRAVPGTIQSAKGETHAATLILECLEKTGKKFDVTESLRMIAEESDPQRELKSVQAAVQLVFVGATRPTHLLVLAAHRDRGKRYAELMIDTGWDVRDLTEH
;
A
#
# COMPACT_ATOMS: atom_id res chain seq x y z
N MET A 1 -15.53 1.54 24.11
CA MET A 1 -15.12 1.39 22.70
C MET A 1 -15.12 -0.10 22.40
N SER A 2 -15.97 -0.60 21.51
CA SER A 2 -15.95 -2.03 21.15
C SER A 2 -14.68 -2.32 20.36
N ALA A 3 -13.93 -3.36 20.73
CA ALA A 3 -12.77 -3.78 19.96
C ALA A 3 -13.24 -4.25 18.57
N VAL A 4 -12.68 -3.67 17.51
CA VAL A 4 -12.88 -4.15 16.14
C VAL A 4 -11.89 -5.27 15.89
N ARG A 5 -12.37 -6.42 15.44
CA ARG A 5 -11.51 -7.58 15.14
C ARG A 5 -10.75 -7.32 13.83
N ALA A 6 -9.43 -7.31 13.90
CA ALA A 6 -8.56 -7.37 12.72
C ALA A 6 -8.29 -8.84 12.34
N VAL A 7 -8.29 -9.14 11.04
CA VAL A 7 -7.95 -10.47 10.51
C VAL A 7 -6.71 -10.33 9.63
N PRO A 8 -5.55 -10.89 10.03
CA PRO A 8 -4.38 -10.91 9.18
C PRO A 8 -4.57 -11.92 8.04
N GLY A 9 -4.08 -11.59 6.85
CA GLY A 9 -4.18 -12.45 5.69
C GLY A 9 -3.33 -11.95 4.52
N THR A 10 -3.32 -12.72 3.44
CA THR A 10 -2.69 -12.31 2.18
C THR A 10 -3.70 -11.56 1.31
N ILE A 11 -3.22 -10.71 0.41
CA ILE A 11 -4.11 -10.04 -0.55
C ILE A 11 -4.84 -11.07 -1.44
N GLN A 12 -4.17 -12.19 -1.77
CA GLN A 12 -4.76 -13.27 -2.56
C GLN A 12 -5.94 -13.93 -1.84
N SER A 13 -5.84 -14.14 -0.52
CA SER A 13 -6.92 -14.74 0.27
C SER A 13 -8.11 -13.81 0.48
N ALA A 14 -7.89 -12.49 0.50
CA ALA A 14 -8.95 -11.48 0.64
C ALA A 14 -9.64 -11.13 -0.69
N LYS A 15 -9.25 -11.78 -1.80
CA LYS A 15 -9.78 -11.48 -3.13
C LYS A 15 -11.26 -11.87 -3.22
N GLY A 16 -12.09 -10.93 -3.66
CA GLY A 16 -13.53 -11.13 -3.77
C GLY A 16 -14.30 -10.84 -2.47
N GLU A 17 -13.60 -10.60 -1.38
CA GLU A 17 -14.19 -10.12 -0.13
C GLU A 17 -14.21 -8.59 -0.09
N THR A 18 -15.12 -8.04 0.71
CA THR A 18 -15.25 -6.60 0.94
C THR A 18 -15.16 -6.32 2.43
N HIS A 19 -14.32 -5.36 2.81
CA HIS A 19 -14.07 -5.00 4.21
C HIS A 19 -14.43 -3.54 4.47
N ALA A 20 -14.73 -3.18 5.72
CA ALA A 20 -14.92 -1.76 6.07
C ALA A 20 -13.59 -0.99 5.93
N ALA A 21 -12.52 -1.56 6.46
CA ALA A 21 -11.18 -1.02 6.38
C ALA A 21 -10.17 -2.10 5.93
N THR A 22 -9.09 -1.68 5.29
CA THR A 22 -7.98 -2.56 4.91
C THR A 22 -6.65 -1.84 5.15
N LEU A 23 -5.77 -2.49 5.89
CA LEU A 23 -4.37 -2.10 6.05
C LEU A 23 -3.52 -3.00 5.17
N ILE A 24 -2.80 -2.42 4.22
CA ILE A 24 -1.77 -3.10 3.45
C ILE A 24 -0.43 -2.79 4.10
N LEU A 25 0.17 -3.82 4.70
CA LEU A 25 1.51 -3.75 5.24
C LEU A 25 2.52 -4.06 4.15
N GLU A 26 3.49 -3.17 3.96
CA GLU A 26 4.56 -3.34 2.99
C GLU A 26 5.28 -4.67 3.15
N CYS A 27 5.39 -5.38 2.05
CA CYS A 27 6.11 -6.63 1.94
C CYS A 27 7.20 -6.52 0.87
N LEU A 28 8.25 -7.32 1.07
CA LEU A 28 9.24 -7.55 0.04
C LEU A 28 8.64 -8.47 -1.03
N GLU A 29 8.77 -8.11 -2.30
CA GLU A 29 8.30 -8.92 -3.41
C GLU A 29 9.04 -10.28 -3.45
N LYS A 30 8.50 -11.25 -4.20
CA LYS A 30 9.04 -12.63 -4.29
C LYS A 30 10.52 -12.72 -4.69
N THR A 31 11.03 -11.78 -5.48
CA THR A 31 12.44 -11.72 -5.92
C THR A 31 13.36 -11.05 -4.91
N GLY A 32 12.83 -10.48 -3.83
CA GLY A 32 13.62 -9.88 -2.76
C GLY A 32 14.20 -8.51 -3.07
N LYS A 33 13.79 -7.86 -4.17
CA LYS A 33 14.46 -6.64 -4.68
C LYS A 33 13.64 -5.37 -4.48
N LYS A 34 12.31 -5.46 -4.53
CA LYS A 34 11.41 -4.32 -4.39
C LYS A 34 10.37 -4.52 -3.29
N PHE A 35 9.84 -3.41 -2.81
CA PHE A 35 8.81 -3.34 -1.79
C PHE A 35 7.52 -2.84 -2.43
N ASP A 36 6.44 -3.59 -2.24
CA ASP A 36 5.20 -3.42 -3.00
C ASP A 36 4.52 -2.06 -2.78
N VAL A 37 4.37 -1.64 -1.53
CA VAL A 37 3.79 -0.34 -1.17
C VAL A 37 4.72 0.80 -1.63
N THR A 38 6.03 0.72 -1.36
CA THR A 38 6.98 1.76 -1.81
C THR A 38 6.96 1.96 -3.33
N GLU A 39 6.92 0.90 -4.13
CA GLU A 39 6.84 1.03 -5.59
C GLU A 39 5.47 1.58 -6.03
N SER A 40 4.39 1.23 -5.33
CA SER A 40 3.06 1.81 -5.61
C SER A 40 3.05 3.31 -5.34
N LEU A 41 3.61 3.75 -4.20
CA LEU A 41 3.75 5.16 -3.86
C LEU A 41 4.64 5.90 -4.87
N ARG A 42 5.75 5.27 -5.30
CA ARG A 42 6.61 5.84 -6.36
C ARG A 42 5.81 6.11 -7.63
N MET A 43 5.07 5.11 -8.11
CA MET A 43 4.36 5.22 -9.37
C MET A 43 3.25 6.26 -9.33
N ILE A 44 2.56 6.40 -8.18
CA ILE A 44 1.60 7.48 -7.96
C ILE A 44 2.33 8.82 -7.98
N ALA A 45 3.47 8.91 -7.29
CA ALA A 45 4.21 10.16 -7.13
C ALA A 45 4.83 10.67 -8.44
N GLU A 46 5.33 9.75 -9.25
CA GLU A 46 6.01 10.04 -10.52
C GLU A 46 5.06 10.00 -11.72
N GLU A 47 3.75 9.79 -11.50
CA GLU A 47 2.74 9.57 -12.55
C GLU A 47 3.22 8.55 -13.61
N SER A 48 3.87 7.49 -13.14
CA SER A 48 4.54 6.53 -14.02
C SER A 48 3.54 5.67 -14.78
N ASP A 49 3.82 5.45 -16.06
CA ASP A 49 3.07 4.49 -16.90
C ASP A 49 3.40 3.05 -16.47
N PRO A 50 2.43 2.28 -15.91
CA PRO A 50 2.67 0.91 -15.48
C PRO A 50 3.21 0.01 -16.59
N GLN A 51 2.88 0.28 -17.85
CA GLN A 51 3.31 -0.55 -18.98
C GLN A 51 4.81 -0.43 -19.27
N ARG A 52 5.45 0.65 -18.81
CA ARG A 52 6.89 0.91 -18.98
C ARG A 52 7.75 0.36 -17.85
N GLU A 53 7.11 -0.11 -16.77
CA GLU A 53 7.78 -0.64 -15.60
C GLU A 53 8.29 -2.06 -15.77
N LEU A 54 9.23 -2.47 -14.93
CA LEU A 54 9.67 -3.86 -14.86
C LEU A 54 8.49 -4.77 -14.50
N LYS A 55 8.43 -5.98 -15.08
CA LYS A 55 7.35 -6.96 -14.79
C LYS A 55 7.17 -7.25 -13.28
N SER A 56 8.26 -7.21 -12.50
CA SER A 56 8.19 -7.41 -11.05
C SER A 56 7.49 -6.25 -10.35
N VAL A 57 7.78 -5.00 -10.76
CA VAL A 57 7.11 -3.79 -10.26
C VAL A 57 5.64 -3.81 -10.65
N GLN A 58 5.32 -4.13 -11.91
CA GLN A 58 3.93 -4.27 -12.36
C GLN A 58 3.16 -5.28 -11.50
N ALA A 59 3.74 -6.45 -11.24
CA ALA A 59 3.11 -7.48 -10.41
C ALA A 59 2.93 -7.03 -8.95
N ALA A 60 3.90 -6.31 -8.39
CA ALA A 60 3.82 -5.77 -7.03
C ALA A 60 2.71 -4.71 -6.91
N VAL A 61 2.67 -3.74 -7.82
CA VAL A 61 1.64 -2.69 -7.84
C VAL A 61 0.26 -3.25 -8.13
N GLN A 62 0.14 -4.24 -9.03
CA GLN A 62 -1.12 -4.93 -9.26
C GLN A 62 -1.63 -5.65 -8.00
N LEU A 63 -0.73 -6.23 -7.21
CA LEU A 63 -1.09 -6.85 -5.95
C LEU A 63 -1.64 -5.80 -4.96
N VAL A 64 -0.93 -4.68 -4.78
CA VAL A 64 -1.40 -3.57 -3.93
C VAL A 64 -2.75 -3.05 -4.40
N PHE A 65 -2.95 -2.89 -5.72
CA PHE A 65 -4.24 -2.49 -6.30
C PHE A 65 -5.39 -3.45 -5.95
N VAL A 66 -5.16 -4.77 -6.01
CA VAL A 66 -6.18 -5.75 -5.59
C VAL A 66 -6.55 -5.55 -4.12
N GLY A 67 -5.57 -5.35 -3.24
CA GLY A 67 -5.81 -5.05 -1.82
C GLY A 67 -6.53 -3.71 -1.61
N ALA A 68 -6.11 -2.68 -2.34
CA ALA A 68 -6.62 -1.31 -2.24
C ALA A 68 -8.08 -1.18 -2.68
N THR A 69 -8.59 -2.13 -3.47
CA THR A 69 -9.99 -2.19 -3.92
C THR A 69 -10.90 -3.05 -3.04
N ARG A 70 -10.38 -3.63 -1.94
CA ARG A 70 -11.18 -4.39 -0.96
C ARG A 70 -11.94 -3.52 0.05
N PRO A 71 -11.38 -2.40 0.58
CA PRO A 71 -12.08 -1.60 1.57
C PRO A 71 -13.17 -0.72 0.96
N THR A 72 -14.20 -0.44 1.74
CA THR A 72 -15.31 0.47 1.37
C THR A 72 -15.23 1.83 2.04
N HIS A 73 -14.55 1.93 3.19
CA HIS A 73 -14.52 3.16 3.98
C HIS A 73 -13.09 3.66 4.23
N LEU A 74 -12.13 2.77 4.46
CA LEU A 74 -10.77 3.16 4.81
C LEU A 74 -9.71 2.25 4.19
N LEU A 75 -8.81 2.84 3.41
CA LEU A 75 -7.58 2.20 2.97
C LEU A 75 -6.40 2.81 3.74
N VAL A 76 -5.55 1.94 4.28
CA VAL A 76 -4.27 2.34 4.90
C VAL A 76 -3.15 1.61 4.20
N LEU A 77 -2.11 2.34 3.81
CA LEU A 77 -0.86 1.81 3.31
C LEU A 77 0.22 2.05 4.36
N ALA A 78 0.88 1.00 4.84
CA ALA A 78 1.99 1.12 5.78
C ALA A 78 3.28 0.73 5.08
N ALA A 79 4.20 1.70 4.95
CA ALA A 79 5.54 1.49 4.42
C ALA A 79 6.58 1.76 5.51
N HIS A 80 7.79 1.24 5.32
CA HIS A 80 8.90 1.59 6.21
C HIS A 80 9.23 3.07 6.09
N ARG A 81 9.44 3.71 7.25
CA ARG A 81 9.67 5.16 7.38
C ARG A 81 10.64 5.72 6.34
N ASP A 82 11.87 5.19 6.29
CA ASP A 82 12.91 5.72 5.42
C ASP A 82 12.58 5.60 3.92
N ARG A 83 11.75 4.62 3.53
CA ARG A 83 11.34 4.44 2.12
C ARG A 83 10.13 5.30 1.76
N GLY A 84 9.18 5.43 2.69
CA GLY A 84 7.95 6.19 2.51
C GLY A 84 8.14 7.70 2.66
N LYS A 85 9.09 8.15 3.49
CA LYS A 85 9.28 9.57 3.83
C LYS A 85 9.42 10.48 2.61
N ARG A 86 10.12 10.03 1.57
CA ARG A 86 10.31 10.80 0.32
C ARG A 86 9.02 11.09 -0.45
N TYR A 87 7.94 10.37 -0.17
CA TYR A 87 6.63 10.57 -0.81
C TYR A 87 5.63 11.25 0.11
N ALA A 88 5.95 11.44 1.40
CA ALA A 88 4.99 11.89 2.40
C ALA A 88 4.34 13.23 2.06
N GLU A 89 5.13 14.24 1.68
CA GLU A 89 4.62 15.58 1.35
C GLU A 89 3.65 15.52 0.16
N LEU A 90 4.01 14.82 -0.91
CA LEU A 90 3.14 14.67 -2.07
C LEU A 90 1.85 13.90 -1.75
N MET A 91 1.93 12.87 -0.90
CA MET A 91 0.75 12.14 -0.48
C MET A 91 -0.19 13.03 0.35
N ILE A 92 0.36 13.90 1.21
CA ILE A 92 -0.42 14.90 1.94
C ILE A 92 -1.10 15.87 0.97
N ASP A 93 -0.36 16.41 -0.01
CA ASP A 93 -0.89 17.34 -1.02
C ASP A 93 -2.00 16.72 -1.88
N THR A 94 -1.98 15.39 -2.07
CA THR A 94 -3.02 14.63 -2.78
C THR A 94 -4.18 14.17 -1.88
N GLY A 95 -4.20 14.60 -0.62
CA GLY A 95 -5.32 14.41 0.30
C GLY A 95 -5.21 13.19 1.23
N TRP A 96 -4.05 12.54 1.32
CA TRP A 96 -3.83 11.45 2.27
C TRP A 96 -3.48 11.96 3.68
N ASP A 97 -4.02 11.29 4.70
CA ASP A 97 -3.53 11.42 6.07
C ASP A 97 -2.26 10.56 6.24
N VAL A 98 -1.10 11.20 6.35
CA VAL A 98 0.19 10.53 6.52
C VAL A 98 0.66 10.66 7.97
N ARG A 99 0.86 9.52 8.63
CA ARG A 99 1.31 9.48 10.03
C ARG A 99 2.63 8.71 10.16
N ASP A 100 3.61 9.34 10.80
CA ASP A 100 4.80 8.63 11.29
C ASP A 100 4.46 7.98 12.64
N LEU A 101 4.48 6.64 12.69
CA LEU A 101 4.18 5.88 13.90
C LEU A 101 5.43 5.59 14.75
N THR A 102 6.59 6.12 14.38
CA THR A 102 7.84 5.99 15.14
C THR A 102 8.11 7.16 16.09
N GLU A 103 7.34 8.24 15.97
CA GLU A 103 7.42 9.39 16.85
C GLU A 103 6.42 9.21 18.00
N HIS A 104 6.93 9.24 19.24
CA HIS A 104 6.18 9.02 20.48
C HIS A 104 5.72 10.34 21.12
#